data_AF-A0A7S2HWC4-F1
#
_entry.id   AF-A0A7S2HWC4-F1
#
_cell.length_a   1.000
_cell.length_b   1.000
_cell.length_c   1.000
_cell.angle_alpha   90.00
_cell.angle_beta   90.00
_cell.angle_gamma   90.00
#
_symmetry.space_group_name_H-M   'P 1'
#
loop_
_entity.id
_entity.type
_entity.pdbx_description
1 polymer ?
#
loop_
_entity_poly.entity_id
_entity_poly.type
_entity_poly.pdbx_seq_one_letter_code
_entity_poly.pdbx_strand_id
1 'polypeptide(L)'
;RSDDSGGRPSRGGGGRGSSSSTPAAAFNYNDPLLTLAPREESNLPLCGAVPAAPDYIIPDGAKVCAKPPNNKMQVQDWILATVLRYAPATHKYTILDEDEAEGDAWAAADASSARQHVVSARMVMPLPTSEPSVYTPYNEFARGVWVLALYPDTTCFYKALVHTPPSQMPNAPPRDYLVEFEDEVRFRVSARVKVKVRVTSLS
;
A
#
# COMPACT_ATOMS: atom_id res chain seq x y z
N ARG A 1 -1.79 18.29 -74.13
CA ARG A 1 -2.51 17.07 -73.71
C ARG A 1 -2.31 16.99 -72.21
N SER A 2 -3.34 17.41 -71.49
CA SER A 2 -3.38 17.54 -70.03
C SER A 2 -3.98 16.27 -69.43
N ASP A 3 -3.51 15.94 -68.22
CA ASP A 3 -4.14 15.21 -67.10
C ASP A 3 -4.86 13.87 -67.34
N ASP A 4 -4.52 12.84 -66.55
CA ASP A 4 -5.40 12.31 -65.48
C ASP A 4 -4.79 11.06 -64.79
N SER A 5 -5.35 10.81 -63.61
CA SER A 5 -4.94 10.17 -62.35
C SER A 5 -5.01 8.62 -62.20
N GLY A 6 -4.53 8.15 -61.04
CA GLY A 6 -4.89 6.87 -60.38
C GLY A 6 -3.86 5.74 -60.54
N GLY A 7 -3.38 5.02 -59.53
CA GLY A 7 -3.89 4.71 -58.19
C GLY A 7 -3.69 3.20 -57.93
N ARG A 8 -2.66 2.84 -57.14
CA ARG A 8 -2.46 1.50 -56.51
C ARG A 8 -3.49 1.32 -55.35
N PRO A 9 -3.63 0.15 -54.67
CA PRO A 9 -3.11 -1.22 -54.89
C PRO A 9 -4.14 -2.36 -54.63
N SER A 10 -3.71 -3.60 -54.90
CA SER A 10 -4.39 -4.86 -54.56
C SER A 10 -4.45 -5.14 -53.05
N ARG A 11 -5.60 -5.63 -52.59
CA ARG A 11 -5.93 -5.98 -51.19
C ARG A 11 -5.03 -7.10 -50.63
N GLY A 12 -4.38 -6.82 -49.51
CA GLY A 12 -3.67 -7.78 -48.66
C GLY A 12 -4.64 -8.61 -47.80
N GLY A 13 -4.31 -9.89 -47.61
CA GLY A 13 -5.04 -10.84 -46.78
C GLY A 13 -4.66 -10.76 -45.30
N GLY A 14 -5.71 -10.79 -44.46
CA GLY A 14 -5.81 -11.47 -43.17
C GLY A 14 -4.58 -11.57 -42.27
N GLY A 15 -4.25 -10.47 -41.57
CA GLY A 15 -3.48 -10.54 -40.34
C GLY A 15 -4.34 -11.06 -39.19
N ARG A 16 -3.98 -12.22 -38.63
CA ARG A 16 -4.49 -12.69 -37.33
C ARG A 16 -4.01 -11.70 -36.26
N GLY A 17 -4.91 -10.83 -35.81
CA GLY A 17 -4.69 -10.00 -34.63
C GLY A 17 -4.68 -10.88 -33.39
N SER A 18 -3.50 -11.30 -32.95
CA SER A 18 -3.27 -11.71 -31.57
C SER A 18 -3.48 -10.48 -30.69
N SER A 19 -4.67 -10.35 -30.11
CA SER A 19 -4.95 -9.40 -29.04
C SER A 19 -4.11 -9.81 -27.83
N SER A 20 -2.88 -9.31 -27.76
CA SER A 20 -2.11 -9.28 -26.53
C SER A 20 -2.85 -8.35 -25.58
N SER A 21 -3.75 -8.91 -24.78
CA SER A 21 -4.19 -8.30 -23.54
C SER A 21 -2.94 -8.11 -22.69
N THR A 22 -2.39 -6.90 -22.69
CA THR A 22 -1.45 -6.47 -21.67
C THR A 22 -2.18 -6.67 -20.33
N PRO A 23 -1.69 -7.51 -19.40
CA PRO A 23 -2.22 -7.46 -18.06
C PRO A 23 -1.96 -6.05 -17.55
N ALA A 24 -3.03 -5.34 -17.15
CA ALA A 24 -2.91 -4.12 -16.39
C ALA A 24 -1.96 -4.43 -15.23
N ALA A 25 -0.86 -3.68 -15.15
CA ALA A 25 0.13 -3.88 -14.12
C ALA A 25 -0.58 -3.71 -12.77
N ALA A 26 -0.63 -4.78 -11.98
CA ALA A 26 -1.18 -4.75 -10.64
C ALA A 26 -0.41 -3.72 -9.82
N PHE A 27 -1.09 -2.70 -9.31
CA PHE A 27 -0.57 -1.80 -8.30
C PHE A 27 -0.60 -2.54 -6.96
N ASN A 28 0.31 -3.50 -6.81
CA ASN A 28 0.82 -3.83 -5.50
C ASN A 28 1.68 -2.63 -5.09
N TYR A 29 1.31 -1.93 -4.01
CA TYR A 29 2.25 -1.07 -3.32
C TYR A 29 3.36 -1.95 -2.70
N ASN A 30 4.26 -2.39 -3.57
CA ASN A 30 5.62 -2.72 -3.22
C ASN A 30 6.29 -1.36 -3.14
N ASP A 31 6.53 -0.85 -1.93
CA ASP A 31 7.49 0.24 -1.80
C ASP A 31 8.82 -0.31 -2.34
N PRO A 32 9.30 0.14 -3.52
CA PRO A 32 10.51 -0.39 -4.12
C PRO A 32 11.74 -0.03 -3.27
N LEU A 33 11.59 0.84 -2.26
CA LEU A 33 12.62 1.28 -1.35
C LEU A 33 12.69 0.44 -0.07
N LEU A 34 11.76 -0.50 0.17
CA LEU A 34 11.88 -1.41 1.32
C LEU A 34 13.09 -2.33 1.15
N THR A 35 14.13 -2.05 1.92
CA THR A 35 15.37 -2.81 1.89
C THR A 35 15.25 -4.06 2.76
N LEU A 36 16.00 -5.09 2.41
CA LEU A 36 16.17 -6.27 3.25
C LEU A 36 17.17 -5.92 4.36
N ALA A 37 16.73 -5.93 5.62
CA ALA A 37 17.56 -5.67 6.77
C ALA A 37 18.61 -6.79 6.95
N PRO A 38 19.86 -6.46 7.31
CA PRO A 38 20.84 -7.44 7.78
C PRO A 38 20.30 -8.31 8.92
N ARG A 39 20.95 -9.45 9.16
CA ARG A 39 20.50 -10.41 10.18
C ARG A 39 20.44 -9.79 11.57
N GLU A 40 21.43 -8.98 11.89
CA GLU A 40 21.59 -8.31 13.19
C GLU A 40 20.53 -7.22 13.40
N GLU A 41 20.01 -6.67 12.31
CA GLU A 41 19.02 -5.58 12.29
C GLU A 41 17.58 -6.08 12.12
N SER A 42 17.38 -7.37 11.85
CA SER A 42 16.07 -7.97 11.56
C SER A 42 15.09 -7.92 12.75
N ASN A 43 15.52 -7.48 13.93
CA ASN A 43 14.68 -7.29 15.12
C ASN A 43 14.62 -5.82 15.59
N LEU A 44 15.16 -4.88 14.80
CA LEU A 44 15.08 -3.46 15.13
C LEU A 44 13.67 -2.91 14.89
N PRO A 45 13.28 -1.81 15.56
CA PRO A 45 12.00 -1.15 15.35
C PRO A 45 11.69 -0.90 13.87
N LEU A 46 10.45 -1.13 13.47
CA LEU A 46 9.97 -0.99 12.09
C LEU A 46 10.59 -1.98 11.08
N CYS A 47 11.31 -3.01 11.54
CA CYS A 47 11.65 -4.16 10.69
C CYS A 47 10.52 -5.19 10.74
N GLY A 48 9.85 -5.45 9.61
CA GLY A 48 8.71 -6.36 9.55
C GLY A 48 7.60 -5.98 10.55
N ALA A 49 7.27 -6.90 11.46
CA ALA A 49 6.23 -6.70 12.48
C ALA A 49 6.73 -6.04 13.79
N VAL A 50 8.03 -5.71 13.90
CA VAL A 50 8.56 -5.09 15.11
C VAL A 50 7.96 -3.68 15.26
N PRO A 51 7.28 -3.37 16.37
CA PRO A 51 6.63 -2.08 16.55
C PRO A 51 7.66 -0.94 16.63
N ALA A 52 7.20 0.26 16.30
CA ALA A 52 7.95 1.48 16.60
C ALA A 52 8.18 1.63 18.12
N ALA A 53 9.18 2.42 18.50
CA ALA A 53 9.32 2.85 19.88
C ALA A 53 8.07 3.66 20.32
N PRO A 54 7.67 3.62 21.60
CA PRO A 54 6.45 4.31 22.08
C PRO A 54 6.44 5.84 21.86
N ASP A 55 7.61 6.45 21.83
CA ASP A 55 7.84 7.88 21.62
C ASP A 55 8.28 8.21 20.18
N TYR A 56 8.21 7.24 19.27
CA TYR A 56 8.60 7.41 17.89
C TYR A 56 7.73 8.47 17.20
N ILE A 57 8.38 9.52 16.70
CA ILE A 57 7.78 10.53 15.82
C ILE A 57 8.07 10.11 14.39
N ILE A 58 7.01 9.93 13.61
CA ILE A 58 7.11 9.54 12.21
C ILE A 58 7.65 10.74 11.41
N PRO A 59 8.75 10.58 10.65
CA PRO A 59 9.37 11.70 9.95
C PRO A 59 8.53 12.17 8.76
N ASP A 60 8.73 13.43 8.39
CA ASP A 60 8.11 14.02 7.21
C ASP A 60 8.55 13.26 5.95
N GLY A 61 7.63 13.08 5.00
CA GLY A 61 7.80 12.28 3.80
C GLY A 61 7.56 10.77 3.98
N ALA A 62 7.48 10.27 5.22
CA ALA A 62 7.24 8.85 5.46
C ALA A 62 5.82 8.43 5.06
N LYS A 63 5.69 7.19 4.58
CA LYS A 63 4.42 6.56 4.24
C LYS A 63 3.82 5.91 5.50
N VAL A 64 2.51 6.08 5.67
CA VAL A 64 1.78 5.67 6.89
C VAL A 64 0.45 5.04 6.54
N CYS A 65 -0.03 4.18 7.44
CA CYS A 65 -1.43 3.77 7.49
C CYS A 65 -2.16 4.74 8.41
N ALA A 66 -3.14 5.48 7.91
CA ALA A 66 -3.82 6.51 8.68
C ALA A 66 -5.33 6.41 8.57
N LYS A 67 -6.04 6.84 9.61
CA LYS A 67 -7.49 6.97 9.60
C LYS A 67 -7.88 8.45 9.69
N PRO A 68 -8.20 9.09 8.56
CA PRO A 68 -8.71 10.46 8.53
C PRO A 68 -10.00 10.57 9.36
N PRO A 69 -10.30 11.76 9.92
CA PRO A 69 -11.59 11.99 10.57
C PRO A 69 -12.73 11.77 9.57
N ASN A 70 -13.77 11.02 9.97
CA ASN A 70 -14.90 10.63 9.12
C ASN A 70 -15.42 11.82 8.28
N ASN A 71 -15.25 11.76 6.97
CA ASN A 71 -16.22 12.35 6.07
C ASN A 71 -17.43 11.41 6.07
N LYS A 72 -18.63 11.96 6.16
CA LYS A 72 -19.91 11.27 6.50
C LYS A 72 -20.34 10.14 5.55
N MET A 73 -19.49 9.68 4.63
CA MET A 73 -19.80 8.72 3.58
C MET A 73 -18.96 7.43 3.60
N GLN A 74 -17.85 7.35 4.35
CA GLN A 74 -17.02 6.13 4.43
C GLN A 74 -16.70 5.80 5.89
N VAL A 75 -17.17 4.63 6.34
CA VAL A 75 -17.26 4.29 7.77
C VAL A 75 -15.91 3.80 8.33
N GLN A 76 -14.96 3.32 7.51
CA GLN A 76 -13.78 2.60 8.02
C GLN A 76 -12.50 2.63 7.16
N ASP A 77 -12.31 3.60 6.27
CA ASP A 77 -11.18 3.48 5.33
C ASP A 77 -9.89 4.01 5.97
N TRP A 78 -9.07 3.08 6.47
CA TRP A 78 -7.66 3.34 6.72
C TRP A 78 -6.99 3.51 5.38
N ILE A 79 -6.27 4.61 5.17
CA ILE A 79 -5.64 4.94 3.89
C ILE A 79 -4.12 4.88 4.00
N LEU A 80 -3.47 4.70 2.86
CA LEU A 80 -2.07 4.99 2.67
C LEU A 80 -1.92 6.49 2.48
N ALA A 81 -1.05 7.09 3.27
CA ALA A 81 -0.81 8.51 3.23
C ALA A 81 0.68 8.82 3.40
N THR A 82 1.09 10.02 3.01
CA THR A 82 2.41 10.56 3.32
C THR A 82 2.32 11.60 4.44
N VAL A 83 3.22 11.49 5.43
CA VAL A 83 3.34 12.51 6.48
C VAL A 83 3.90 13.80 5.87
N LEU A 84 3.21 14.91 6.08
CA LEU A 84 3.73 16.23 5.74
C LEU A 84 4.38 16.91 6.94
N ARG A 85 3.77 16.77 8.13
CA ARG A 85 4.30 17.39 9.36
C ARG A 85 3.71 16.78 10.63
N TYR A 86 4.51 16.72 11.70
CA TYR A 86 4.02 16.52 13.07
C TYR A 86 3.86 17.84 13.85
N ALA A 87 2.75 18.00 14.58
CA ALA A 87 2.47 19.12 15.46
C ALA A 87 2.49 18.69 16.94
N PRO A 88 3.62 18.85 17.67
CA PRO A 88 3.79 18.30 19.02
C PRO A 88 2.82 18.92 20.05
N ALA A 89 2.47 20.20 19.90
CA ALA A 89 1.54 20.88 20.81
C ALA A 89 0.11 20.30 20.80
N THR A 90 -0.29 19.62 19.72
CA THR A 90 -1.63 19.05 19.57
C THR A 90 -1.64 17.54 19.42
N HIS A 91 -0.46 16.91 19.34
CA HIS A 91 -0.29 15.49 19.03
C HIS A 91 -1.05 15.06 17.76
N LYS A 92 -0.90 15.85 16.69
CA LYS A 92 -1.51 15.60 15.39
C LYS A 92 -0.49 15.60 14.26
N TYR A 93 -0.75 14.81 13.23
CA TYR A 93 -0.03 14.87 11.97
C TYR A 93 -0.88 15.58 10.93
N THR A 94 -0.24 16.33 10.04
CA THR A 94 -0.79 16.64 8.73
C THR A 94 -0.30 15.56 7.77
N ILE A 95 -1.22 14.90 7.08
CA ILE A 95 -0.94 13.83 6.11
C ILE A 95 -1.54 14.16 4.75
N LEU A 96 -0.99 13.60 3.69
CA LEU A 96 -1.46 13.67 2.31
C LEU A 96 -1.96 12.30 1.86
N ASP A 97 -3.19 12.20 1.39
CA ASP A 97 -3.79 10.97 0.83
C ASP A 97 -3.14 10.56 -0.51
N GLU A 98 -2.94 9.25 -0.74
CA GLU A 98 -2.36 8.68 -1.96
C GLU A 98 -3.37 8.41 -3.10
N ASP A 99 -4.65 8.18 -2.80
CA ASP A 99 -5.64 7.71 -3.80
C ASP A 99 -5.88 8.71 -4.96
N GLU A 100 -5.61 10.00 -4.75
CA GLU A 100 -5.89 11.05 -5.75
C GLU A 100 -4.65 11.61 -6.46
N ALA A 101 -3.51 10.93 -6.38
CA ALA A 101 -2.26 11.36 -7.03
C ALA A 101 -2.32 11.35 -8.57
N GLU A 102 -3.35 10.76 -9.19
CA GLU A 102 -3.44 10.55 -10.64
C GLU A 102 -4.25 11.64 -11.41
N GLY A 103 -4.76 12.66 -10.72
CA GLY A 103 -5.43 13.80 -11.35
C GLY A 103 -4.46 14.93 -11.76
N ASP A 104 -4.30 15.15 -13.06
CA ASP A 104 -3.64 16.28 -13.75
C ASP A 104 -2.84 17.25 -12.86
N ALA A 105 -1.54 16.97 -12.71
CA ALA A 105 -0.58 17.76 -11.92
C ALA A 105 -0.49 19.27 -12.30
N TRP A 106 -1.12 19.68 -13.40
CA TRP A 106 -1.27 21.07 -13.84
C TRP A 106 -2.25 21.91 -12.99
N ALA A 107 -3.17 21.29 -12.24
CA ALA A 107 -4.12 21.99 -11.36
C ALA A 107 -3.67 22.04 -9.87
N ALA A 108 -2.47 21.54 -9.55
CA ALA A 108 -2.13 21.01 -8.22
C ALA A 108 -1.76 22.02 -7.11
N ALA A 109 -1.60 23.31 -7.41
CA ALA A 109 -1.23 24.28 -6.37
C ALA A 109 -2.34 24.50 -5.32
N ASP A 110 -3.62 24.41 -5.75
CA ASP A 110 -4.81 24.54 -4.89
C ASP A 110 -5.30 23.16 -4.39
N ALA A 111 -5.25 22.14 -5.26
CA ALA A 111 -5.71 20.78 -4.95
C ALA A 111 -4.88 20.06 -3.87
N SER A 112 -3.62 20.46 -3.63
CA SER A 112 -2.79 19.92 -2.55
C SER A 112 -3.42 20.12 -1.16
N SER A 113 -4.15 21.22 -0.94
CA SER A 113 -4.83 21.46 0.35
C SER A 113 -6.10 20.63 0.53
N ALA A 114 -6.73 20.22 -0.58
CA ALA A 114 -7.95 19.38 -0.54
C ALA A 114 -7.67 17.92 -0.12
N ARG A 115 -6.42 17.48 -0.24
CA ARG A 115 -5.95 16.11 0.07
C ARG A 115 -5.21 16.02 1.41
N GLN A 116 -5.16 17.13 2.14
CA GLN A 116 -4.49 17.21 3.43
C GLN A 116 -5.47 16.96 4.57
N HIS A 117 -5.14 15.99 5.41
CA HIS A 117 -5.90 15.70 6.61
C HIS A 117 -5.06 16.00 7.84
N VAL A 118 -5.67 16.66 8.82
CA VAL A 118 -5.10 16.79 10.16
C VAL A 118 -5.66 15.67 11.03
N VAL A 119 -4.81 14.71 11.37
CA VAL A 119 -5.19 13.45 12.00
C VAL A 119 -4.52 13.31 13.37
N SER A 120 -5.21 12.76 14.36
CA SER A 120 -4.60 12.46 15.67
C SER A 120 -3.45 11.47 15.49
N ALA A 121 -2.34 11.66 16.21
CA ALA A 121 -1.23 10.71 16.20
C ALA A 121 -1.65 9.27 16.56
N ARG A 122 -2.74 9.09 17.31
CA ARG A 122 -3.30 7.76 17.64
C ARG A 122 -3.94 7.05 16.44
N MET A 123 -4.28 7.79 15.40
CA MET A 123 -4.90 7.32 14.17
C MET A 123 -3.89 7.28 13.01
N VAL A 124 -2.58 7.31 13.30
CA VAL A 124 -1.50 7.19 12.32
C VAL A 124 -0.54 6.10 12.78
N MET A 125 -0.37 5.07 11.96
CA MET A 125 0.54 3.97 12.21
C MET A 125 1.71 4.02 11.22
N PRO A 126 2.97 3.97 11.71
CA PRO A 126 4.11 3.88 10.82
C PRO A 126 4.08 2.53 10.09
N LEU A 127 4.48 2.56 8.83
CA LEU A 127 4.72 1.34 8.07
C LEU A 127 6.11 0.78 8.41
N PRO A 128 6.36 -0.51 8.14
CA PRO A 128 7.71 -1.05 8.20
C PRO A 128 8.65 -0.23 7.30
N THR A 129 9.92 -0.10 7.71
CA THR A 129 10.98 0.58 6.94
C THR A 129 11.95 -0.43 6.31
N SER A 130 11.89 -1.68 6.74
CA SER A 130 12.70 -2.77 6.20
C SER A 130 12.02 -4.12 6.38
N GLU A 131 12.41 -5.07 5.53
CA GLU A 131 12.00 -6.47 5.63
C GLU A 131 13.09 -7.28 6.34
N PRO A 132 12.77 -8.17 7.28
CA PRO A 132 13.78 -8.99 7.94
C PRO A 132 14.37 -10.02 6.97
N SER A 133 15.71 -10.15 6.95
CA SER A 133 16.39 -11.25 6.26
C SER A 133 16.24 -12.58 6.99
N VAL A 134 16.00 -12.54 8.31
CA VAL A 134 15.75 -13.70 9.16
C VAL A 134 14.46 -13.50 9.93
N TYR A 135 13.48 -14.35 9.67
CA TYR A 135 12.19 -14.32 10.37
C TYR A 135 12.30 -14.94 11.77
N THR A 136 11.69 -14.28 12.74
CA THR A 136 11.56 -14.72 14.13
C THR A 136 10.13 -14.43 14.60
N PRO A 137 9.63 -15.11 15.66
CA PRO A 137 8.31 -14.79 16.21
C PRO A 137 8.12 -13.34 16.69
N TYR A 138 9.20 -12.56 16.79
CA TYR A 138 9.18 -11.16 17.21
C TYR A 138 9.04 -10.18 16.04
N ASN A 139 9.52 -10.54 14.85
CA ASN A 139 9.56 -9.67 13.67
C ASN A 139 8.57 -10.06 12.57
N GLU A 140 7.71 -11.04 12.82
CA GLU A 140 6.61 -11.39 11.92
C GLU A 140 5.29 -11.57 12.67
N PHE A 141 4.17 -11.34 11.98
CA PHE A 141 2.85 -11.64 12.52
C PHE A 141 2.56 -13.13 12.36
N ALA A 142 2.25 -13.81 13.46
CA ALA A 142 1.90 -15.22 13.44
C ALA A 142 0.58 -15.49 12.69
N ARG A 143 0.41 -16.73 12.22
CA ARG A 143 -0.87 -17.23 11.68
C ARG A 143 -2.01 -17.01 12.69
N GLY A 144 -3.17 -16.60 12.19
CA GLY A 144 -4.37 -16.33 12.99
C GLY A 144 -4.41 -14.96 13.66
N VAL A 145 -3.39 -14.11 13.46
CA VAL A 145 -3.39 -12.73 13.95
C VAL A 145 -4.14 -11.82 12.98
N TRP A 146 -4.92 -10.89 13.53
CA TRP A 146 -5.57 -9.82 12.77
C TRP A 146 -4.62 -8.65 12.52
N VAL A 147 -4.56 -8.20 11.28
CA VAL A 147 -3.74 -7.08 10.81
C VAL A 147 -4.58 -6.14 9.94
N LEU A 148 -4.13 -4.90 9.79
CA LEU A 148 -4.53 -4.06 8.67
C LEU A 148 -3.55 -4.34 7.54
N ALA A 149 -4.08 -4.79 6.41
CA ALA A 149 -3.32 -5.08 5.20
C ALA A 149 -3.82 -4.17 4.08
N LEU A 150 -2.90 -3.66 3.27
CA LEU A 150 -3.28 -2.92 2.08
C LEU A 150 -3.98 -3.86 1.11
N TYR A 151 -5.18 -3.49 0.66
CA TYR A 151 -5.91 -4.30 -0.31
C TYR A 151 -5.31 -4.12 -1.71
N PRO A 152 -5.15 -5.22 -2.48
CA PRO A 152 -4.54 -5.16 -3.80
C PRO A 152 -5.20 -4.09 -4.70
N ASP A 153 -4.37 -3.35 -5.44
CA ASP A 153 -4.81 -2.32 -6.41
C ASP A 153 -5.61 -1.16 -5.78
N THR A 154 -5.40 -0.88 -4.50
CA THR A 154 -6.00 0.26 -3.78
C THR A 154 -4.97 0.96 -2.89
N THR A 155 -5.29 2.16 -2.40
CA THR A 155 -4.53 2.78 -1.31
C THR A 155 -5.22 2.62 0.05
N CYS A 156 -6.13 1.65 0.20
CA CYS A 156 -6.87 1.40 1.44
C CYS A 156 -6.39 0.14 2.16
N PHE A 157 -6.34 0.23 3.50
CA PHE A 157 -6.06 -0.87 4.40
C PHE A 157 -7.34 -1.43 4.98
N TYR A 158 -7.44 -2.76 4.95
CA TYR A 158 -8.58 -3.48 5.47
C TYR A 158 -8.13 -4.53 6.47
N LYS A 159 -9.05 -4.87 7.37
CA LYS A 159 -8.82 -5.91 8.38
C LYS A 159 -8.68 -7.26 7.68
N ALA A 160 -7.60 -7.97 7.99
CA ALA A 160 -7.27 -9.25 7.39
C ALA A 160 -6.67 -10.20 8.43
N LEU A 161 -6.93 -11.49 8.26
CA LEU A 161 -6.37 -12.57 9.07
C LEU A 161 -5.10 -13.11 8.41
N VAL A 162 -4.01 -13.25 9.16
CA VAL A 162 -2.80 -13.91 8.64
C VAL A 162 -3.07 -15.39 8.45
N HIS A 163 -3.04 -15.84 7.19
CA HIS A 163 -3.16 -17.26 6.84
C HIS A 163 -1.81 -17.97 6.86
N THR A 164 -0.82 -17.41 6.15
CA THR A 164 0.56 -17.93 6.12
C THR A 164 1.55 -16.78 6.35
N PRO A 165 2.37 -16.83 7.41
CA PRO A 165 3.44 -15.87 7.62
C PRO A 165 4.63 -16.11 6.67
N PRO A 166 5.50 -15.11 6.45
CA PRO A 166 6.66 -15.21 5.57
C PRO A 166 7.55 -16.41 5.85
N SER A 167 7.83 -16.71 7.13
CA SER A 167 8.64 -17.87 7.53
C SER A 167 8.14 -19.22 7.02
N GLN A 168 6.85 -19.33 6.72
CA GLN A 168 6.17 -20.56 6.26
C GLN A 168 5.91 -20.60 4.75
N MET A 169 6.18 -19.51 4.02
CA MET A 169 6.06 -19.49 2.57
C MET A 169 7.19 -20.29 1.93
N PRO A 170 7.08 -20.78 0.69
CA PRO A 170 8.21 -21.26 -0.11
C PRO A 170 9.03 -20.08 -0.69
N ASN A 171 10.30 -20.28 -1.08
CA ASN A 171 11.26 -19.32 -1.70
C ASN A 171 12.02 -18.32 -0.81
N ALA A 172 13.31 -18.07 -1.02
CA ALA A 172 14.13 -17.16 -0.20
C ALA A 172 13.53 -15.75 0.06
N PRO A 173 13.83 -15.10 1.21
CA PRO A 173 13.39 -13.74 1.52
C PRO A 173 13.77 -12.68 0.46
N PRO A 174 13.03 -11.56 0.37
CA PRO A 174 11.82 -11.24 1.14
C PRO A 174 10.59 -12.03 0.64
N ARG A 175 9.77 -12.52 1.58
CA ARG A 175 8.55 -13.29 1.29
C ARG A 175 7.32 -12.50 1.73
N ASP A 176 6.28 -12.51 0.91
CA ASP A 176 5.00 -11.90 1.25
C ASP A 176 4.26 -12.74 2.30
N TYR A 177 3.37 -12.11 3.06
CA TYR A 177 2.36 -12.86 3.80
C TYR A 177 1.22 -13.29 2.89
N LEU A 178 0.60 -14.44 3.17
CA LEU A 178 -0.75 -14.74 2.70
C LEU A 178 -1.77 -14.30 3.75
N VAL A 179 -2.70 -13.43 3.37
CA VAL A 179 -3.80 -12.98 4.24
C VAL A 179 -5.17 -13.28 3.66
N GLU A 180 -6.16 -13.37 4.53
CA GLU A 180 -7.58 -13.49 4.18
C GLU A 180 -8.30 -12.24 4.70
N PHE A 181 -8.82 -11.39 3.81
CA PHE A 181 -9.54 -10.18 4.19
C PHE A 181 -10.90 -10.51 4.84
N GLU A 182 -11.31 -9.65 5.77
CA GLU A 182 -12.68 -9.65 6.32
C GLU A 182 -13.61 -9.06 5.25
N ASP A 183 -14.34 -9.92 4.54
CA ASP A 183 -15.39 -9.51 3.61
C ASP A 183 -16.74 -10.05 4.13
N GLU A 184 -17.76 -9.20 4.11
CA GLU A 184 -19.12 -9.53 4.56
C GLU A 184 -19.84 -10.48 3.59
N VAL A 185 -19.32 -10.62 2.36
CA VAL A 185 -19.82 -11.58 1.37
C VAL A 185 -19.02 -12.88 1.43
N ARG A 186 -19.68 -14.01 1.20
CA ARG A 186 -19.19 -15.40 1.39
C ARG A 186 -17.89 -15.83 0.66
N PHE A 187 -17.16 -14.91 0.04
CA PHE A 187 -15.90 -15.17 -0.66
C PHE A 187 -14.73 -14.53 0.11
N ARG A 188 -13.89 -15.34 0.74
CA ARG A 188 -12.67 -14.85 1.38
C ARG A 188 -11.65 -14.52 0.29
N VAL A 189 -11.32 -13.25 0.12
CA VAL A 189 -10.25 -12.82 -0.79
C VAL A 189 -8.91 -13.10 -0.11
N SER A 190 -8.11 -13.98 -0.72
CA SER A 190 -6.75 -14.25 -0.29
C SER A 190 -5.76 -13.46 -1.14
N ALA A 191 -4.85 -12.73 -0.51
CA ALA A 191 -3.84 -11.94 -1.21
C ALA A 191 -2.45 -12.09 -0.59
N ARG A 192 -1.44 -11.88 -1.42
CA ARG A 192 -0.05 -11.70 -0.99
C ARG A 192 0.22 -10.23 -0.75
N VAL A 193 0.68 -9.87 0.45
CA VAL A 193 0.89 -8.47 0.84
C VAL A 193 2.20 -8.30 1.61
N LYS A 194 2.88 -7.15 1.40
CA LYS A 194 4.11 -6.75 2.10
C LYS A 194 3.89 -5.70 3.17
N VAL A 195 2.98 -4.75 2.95
CA VAL A 195 2.72 -3.68 3.92
C VAL A 195 1.60 -4.09 4.87
N LYS A 196 1.93 -4.11 6.17
CA LYS A 196 0.98 -4.44 7.23
C LYS A 196 1.27 -3.68 8.50
N VAL A 197 0.22 -3.32 9.21
CA VAL A 197 0.28 -2.79 10.57
C VAL A 197 -0.60 -3.64 11.49
N ARG A 198 -0.19 -3.74 12.75
CA ARG A 198 -0.93 -4.51 13.75
C ARG A 198 -2.25 -3.79 14.07
N VAL A 199 -3.36 -4.52 14.12
CA VAL A 199 -4.58 -4.00 14.75
C VAL A 199 -4.33 -4.00 16.26
N THR A 200 -3.83 -2.91 16.80
CA THR A 200 -3.92 -2.68 18.24
C THR A 200 -5.36 -2.30 18.55
N SER A 201 -5.90 -2.76 19.68
CA SER A 201 -7.21 -2.29 20.12
C SER A 201 -7.12 -0.78 20.30
N LEU A 202 -7.67 -0.03 19.35
CA LEU A 202 -7.86 1.40 19.44
C LEU A 202 -9.07 1.64 20.36
N SER A 203 -8.88 1.34 21.64
CA SER A 203 -9.81 1.72 22.72
C SER A 203 -9.66 3.19 23.05
#